data_AF-A0A257A3V0-F1
#
_entry.id   AF-A0A257A3V0-F1
#
_cell.length_a   1.000
_cell.length_b   1.000
_cell.length_c   1.000
_cell.angle_alpha   90.00
_cell.angle_beta   90.00
_cell.angle_gamma   90.00
#
_symmetry.space_group_name_H-M   'P 1'
#
loop_
_entity.id
_entity.type
_entity.pdbx_description
1 polymer ?
#
loop_
_entity_poly.entity_id
_entity_poly.type
_entity_poly.pdbx_seq_one_letter_code
_entity_poly.pdbx_strand_id
1 'polypeptide(L)'
;MVLVLISGGGSALAELPRSKIPIDDLKKTTEILLKSGASIEEINTVRKHLSLFKGGWLAKKIFPATTVSLIISDVVGDPIEFIASGPTAPDSTTFSDALEIIRKYGIEEKLPENVVELLKLGAKGIIE
;
A
#
# COMPACT_ATOMS: atom_id res chain seq x y z
N MET A 1 -3.15 23.80 7.86
CA MET A 1 -4.25 22.96 7.34
C MET A 1 -3.94 22.60 5.90
N VAL A 2 -4.20 21.36 5.48
CA VAL A 2 -4.03 20.85 4.11
C VAL A 2 -5.36 20.24 3.67
N LEU A 3 -5.84 20.64 2.50
CA LEU A 3 -7.02 20.05 1.85
C LEU A 3 -6.56 19.00 0.84
N VAL A 4 -7.01 17.76 0.98
CA VAL A 4 -6.65 16.64 0.11
C VAL A 4 -7.88 16.23 -0.69
N LEU A 5 -7.81 16.38 -2.01
CA LEU A 5 -8.91 16.05 -2.93
C LEU A 5 -8.62 14.69 -3.58
N ILE A 6 -9.48 13.70 -3.36
CA ILE A 6 -9.29 12.32 -3.82
C ILE A 6 -10.46 11.92 -4.72
N SER A 7 -10.15 11.30 -5.85
CA SER A 7 -11.11 10.68 -6.77
C SER A 7 -10.60 9.32 -7.23
N GLY A 8 -11.42 8.62 -8.03
CA GLY A 8 -11.03 7.38 -8.71
C GLY A 8 -9.72 7.50 -9.50
N GLY A 9 -8.98 6.39 -9.59
CA GLY A 9 -7.70 6.29 -10.30
C GLY A 9 -6.44 6.71 -9.51
N GLY A 10 -6.59 7.29 -8.31
CA GLY A 10 -5.48 7.79 -7.49
C GLY A 10 -4.40 6.75 -7.16
N SER A 11 -4.76 5.47 -7.03
CA SER A 11 -3.81 4.39 -6.72
C SER A 11 -2.69 4.23 -7.76
N ALA A 12 -2.95 4.56 -9.02
CA ALA A 12 -1.97 4.49 -10.11
C ALA A 12 -1.31 5.86 -10.38
N LEU A 13 -2.07 6.95 -10.25
CA LEU A 13 -1.59 8.31 -10.52
C LEU A 13 -0.68 8.87 -9.43
N ALA A 14 -0.86 8.43 -8.18
CA ALA A 14 -0.09 8.90 -7.04
C ALA A 14 0.54 7.71 -6.29
N GLU A 15 1.85 7.56 -6.47
CA GLU A 15 2.65 6.52 -5.83
C GLU A 15 4.00 7.08 -5.42
N LEU A 16 4.43 6.71 -4.22
CA LEU A 16 5.78 6.95 -3.74
C LEU A 16 6.26 5.65 -3.09
N PRO A 17 7.01 4.80 -3.79
CA PRO A 17 7.59 3.61 -3.18
C PRO A 17 8.48 3.97 -2.00
N ARG A 18 8.61 3.05 -1.03
CA ARG A 18 9.61 3.18 0.04
C ARG A 18 11.02 3.24 -0.55
N SER A 19 11.93 3.93 0.14
CA SER A 19 13.26 4.32 -0.38
C SER A 19 14.13 3.20 -0.96
N LYS A 20 13.92 1.94 -0.56
CA LYS A 20 14.65 0.76 -1.05
C LYS A 20 13.92 -0.02 -2.15
N ILE A 21 12.75 0.43 -2.57
CA ILE A 21 11.90 -0.24 -3.55
C ILE A 21 11.85 0.62 -4.81
N PRO A 22 12.64 0.30 -5.85
CA PRO A 22 12.46 0.87 -7.18
C PRO A 22 11.02 0.69 -7.65
N ILE A 23 10.51 1.66 -8.42
CA ILE A 23 9.16 1.57 -8.98
C ILE A 23 8.95 0.31 -9.82
N ASP A 24 10.00 -0.17 -10.50
CA ASP A 24 9.93 -1.40 -11.30
C ASP A 24 9.81 -2.67 -10.43
N ASP A 25 10.38 -2.68 -9.23
CA ASP A 25 10.22 -3.81 -8.30
C ASP A 25 8.82 -3.81 -7.67
N LEU A 26 8.23 -2.63 -7.43
CA LEU A 26 6.82 -2.51 -7.05
C LEU A 26 5.89 -3.02 -8.16
N LYS A 27 6.18 -2.68 -9.42
CA LYS A 27 5.44 -3.19 -10.59
C LYS A 27 5.54 -4.70 -10.71
N LYS A 28 6.76 -5.25 -10.69
CA LYS A 28 6.99 -6.71 -10.73
C LYS A 28 6.26 -7.43 -9.60
N THR A 29 6.35 -6.92 -8.38
CA THR A 29 5.63 -7.47 -7.23
C THR A 29 4.12 -7.52 -7.47
N THR A 30 3.55 -6.43 -7.99
CA THR A 30 2.12 -6.35 -8.33
C THR A 30 1.74 -7.36 -9.41
N GLU A 31 2.56 -7.51 -10.46
CA GLU A 31 2.34 -8.49 -11.53
C GLU A 31 2.40 -9.93 -11.05
N ILE A 32 3.33 -10.26 -10.15
CA ILE A 32 3.47 -11.61 -9.59
C ILE A 32 2.25 -11.95 -8.74
N LEU A 33 1.77 -11.02 -7.89
CA LEU A 33 0.55 -11.21 -7.10
C LEU A 33 -0.69 -11.39 -7.98
N LEU A 34 -0.82 -10.61 -9.06
CA LEU A 34 -1.91 -10.78 -10.03
C LEU A 34 -1.86 -12.15 -10.69
N LYS A 35 -0.67 -12.59 -11.13
CA LYS A 35 -0.48 -13.90 -11.76
C LYS A 35 -0.67 -15.08 -10.80
N SER A 36 -0.52 -14.86 -9.48
CA SER A 36 -0.78 -15.89 -8.48
C SER A 36 -2.26 -16.03 -8.10
N GLY A 37 -3.14 -15.15 -8.61
CA GLY A 37 -4.55 -15.15 -8.27
C GLY A 37 -4.85 -14.58 -6.88
N ALA A 38 -4.01 -13.65 -6.38
CA ALA A 38 -4.30 -12.90 -5.17
C ALA A 38 -5.55 -12.01 -5.35
N SER A 39 -6.35 -11.87 -4.30
CA SER A 39 -7.49 -10.96 -4.32
C SER A 39 -7.04 -9.50 -4.39
N ILE A 40 -7.93 -8.60 -4.78
CA ILE A 40 -7.60 -7.17 -4.86
C ILE A 40 -7.24 -6.61 -3.47
N GLU A 41 -7.91 -7.08 -2.42
CA GLU A 41 -7.65 -6.73 -1.03
C GLU A 41 -6.25 -7.16 -0.64
N GLU A 42 -5.85 -8.40 -0.94
CA GLU A 42 -4.52 -8.93 -0.65
C GLU A 42 -3.41 -8.20 -1.41
N ILE A 43 -3.64 -7.91 -2.69
CA ILE A 43 -2.73 -7.10 -3.50
C ILE A 43 -2.55 -5.72 -2.87
N ASN A 44 -3.64 -5.08 -2.44
CA ASN A 44 -3.60 -3.77 -1.81
C ASN A 44 -2.92 -3.82 -0.43
N THR A 45 -3.11 -4.87 0.35
CA THR A 45 -2.38 -5.10 1.61
C THR A 45 -0.87 -5.08 1.37
N VAL A 46 -0.37 -5.85 0.41
CA VAL A 46 1.07 -5.83 0.10
C VAL A 46 1.52 -4.47 -0.42
N ARG A 47 0.79 -3.87 -1.36
CA ARG A 47 1.16 -2.58 -1.97
C ARG A 47 1.19 -1.41 -0.98
N LYS A 48 0.24 -1.34 -0.02
CA LYS A 48 0.23 -0.31 1.03
C LYS A 48 1.52 -0.35 1.86
N HIS A 49 1.99 -1.55 2.19
CA HIS A 49 3.22 -1.75 2.96
C HIS A 49 4.52 -1.43 2.19
N LEU A 50 4.46 -1.31 0.87
CA LEU A 50 5.58 -0.92 0.02
C LEU A 50 5.57 0.58 -0.36
N SER A 51 4.56 1.33 0.07
CA SER A 51 4.33 2.74 -0.27
C SER A 51 4.58 3.67 0.92
N LEU A 52 5.05 4.88 0.65
CA LEU A 52 5.10 6.04 1.55
C LEU A 52 3.98 7.05 1.26
N PHE A 53 2.97 6.66 0.49
CA PHE A 53 1.84 7.50 0.13
C PHE A 53 0.50 6.88 0.54
N LYS A 54 0.32 5.58 0.27
CA LYS A 54 -0.91 4.82 0.52
C LYS A 54 -1.08 4.48 2.01
N GLY A 55 -2.24 3.95 2.42
CA GLY A 55 -2.44 3.42 3.78
C GLY A 55 -2.16 4.43 4.89
N GLY A 56 -2.62 5.68 4.71
CA GLY A 56 -2.48 6.74 5.71
C GLY A 56 -1.13 7.45 5.73
N TRP A 57 -0.16 7.03 4.92
CA TRP A 57 1.18 7.65 4.91
C TRP A 57 1.17 9.11 4.48
N LEU A 58 0.30 9.52 3.56
CA LEU A 58 0.15 10.94 3.22
C LEU A 58 -0.32 11.74 4.43
N ALA A 59 -1.34 11.28 5.16
CA ALA A 59 -1.79 11.94 6.38
C ALA A 59 -0.68 12.01 7.44
N LYS A 60 0.09 10.92 7.61
CA LYS A 60 1.25 10.88 8.53
C LYS A 60 2.32 11.90 8.14
N LYS A 61 2.54 12.15 6.85
CA LYS A 61 3.48 13.16 6.36
C LYS A 61 2.96 14.60 6.48
N ILE A 62 1.65 14.80 6.44
CA ILE A 62 1.03 16.12 6.62
C ILE A 62 1.05 16.56 8.10
N PHE A 63 1.01 15.60 9.03
CA PHE A 63 1.14 15.89 10.46
C PHE A 63 2.38 16.75 10.76
N PRO A 64 2.28 17.83 11.57
CA PRO A 64 1.17 18.15 12.49
C PRO A 64 0.04 19.01 11.91
N ALA A 65 0.04 19.35 10.63
CA ALA A 65 -1.04 20.15 10.06
C ALA A 65 -2.36 19.36 10.01
N THR A 66 -3.49 20.04 10.26
CA THR A 66 -4.84 19.46 10.07
C THR A 66 -5.01 19.00 8.62
N THR A 67 -5.38 17.74 8.42
CA THR A 67 -5.73 17.16 7.11
C THR A 67 -7.25 17.11 6.98
N VAL A 68 -7.79 17.68 5.92
CA VAL A 68 -9.21 17.53 5.54
C VAL A 68 -9.26 16.86 4.18
N SER A 69 -9.85 15.67 4.10
CA SER A 69 -9.97 14.91 2.85
C SER A 69 -11.38 15.02 2.29
N LEU A 70 -11.51 15.43 1.03
CA LEU A 70 -12.74 15.39 0.26
C LEU A 70 -12.61 14.28 -0.79
N ILE A 71 -13.47 13.27 -0.69
CA ILE A 71 -13.30 12.01 -1.43
C ILE A 71 -14.53 11.77 -2.31
N ILE A 72 -14.30 11.53 -3.59
CA ILE A 72 -15.30 11.02 -4.54
C ILE A 72 -15.08 9.52 -4.68
N SER A 73 -16.09 8.74 -4.27
CA SER A 73 -16.05 7.28 -4.31
C SER A 73 -16.57 6.76 -5.64
N ASP A 74 -15.81 5.85 -6.24
CA ASP A 74 -16.20 4.97 -7.34
C ASP A 74 -16.30 3.50 -6.90
N VAL A 75 -16.28 3.23 -5.59
CA VAL A 75 -16.28 1.89 -5.00
C VAL A 75 -17.59 1.64 -4.25
N VAL A 76 -18.23 0.50 -4.53
CA VAL A 76 -19.48 0.10 -3.86
C VAL A 76 -19.27 -0.01 -2.34
N GLY A 77 -20.14 0.64 -1.57
CA GLY A 77 -20.10 0.64 -0.10
C GLY A 77 -19.16 1.68 0.52
N ASP A 78 -18.51 2.52 -0.30
CA ASP A 78 -17.64 3.62 0.11
C ASP A 78 -16.54 3.31 1.15
N PRO A 79 -15.83 2.16 1.05
CA PRO A 79 -14.72 1.86 1.95
C PRO A 79 -13.53 2.80 1.69
N ILE A 80 -13.33 3.76 2.60
CA ILE A 80 -12.31 4.81 2.45
C ILE A 80 -10.88 4.24 2.29
N GLU A 81 -10.58 3.12 2.95
CA GLU A 81 -9.27 2.45 2.86
C GLU A 81 -8.93 1.90 1.47
N PHE A 82 -9.94 1.69 0.61
CA PHE A 82 -9.74 1.20 -0.76
C PHE A 82 -9.73 2.31 -1.80
N ILE A 83 -10.42 3.42 -1.57
CA ILE A 83 -10.45 4.56 -2.50
C ILE A 83 -9.04 5.17 -2.58
N ALA A 84 -8.45 5.13 -3.77
CA ALA A 84 -7.06 5.51 -4.02
C ALA A 84 -6.03 4.82 -3.08
N SER A 85 -6.38 3.65 -2.53
CA SER A 85 -5.60 2.94 -1.49
C SER A 85 -5.44 3.73 -0.18
N GLY A 86 -6.44 4.55 0.16
CA GLY A 86 -6.59 5.19 1.47
C GLY A 86 -5.39 6.03 1.93
N PRO A 87 -4.85 6.97 1.13
CA PRO A 87 -3.63 7.70 1.50
C PRO A 87 -3.79 8.56 2.76
N THR A 88 -5.03 8.92 3.12
CA THR A 88 -5.36 9.67 4.33
C THR A 88 -6.24 8.89 5.32
N ALA A 89 -6.37 7.58 5.14
CA ALA A 89 -7.15 6.70 6.01
C ALA A 89 -6.22 5.70 6.70
N PRO A 90 -6.53 5.23 7.91
CA PRO A 90 -5.73 4.20 8.55
C PRO A 90 -5.72 2.92 7.72
N ASP A 91 -4.59 2.23 7.73
CA ASP A 91 -4.48 0.86 7.23
C ASP A 91 -4.73 -0.11 8.38
N SER A 92 -5.74 -0.97 8.23
CA SER A 92 -6.07 -2.03 9.20
C SER A 92 -5.13 -3.24 9.14
N THR A 93 -4.32 -3.33 8.08
CA THR A 93 -3.40 -4.45 7.82
C THR A 93 -1.98 -4.14 8.28
N THR A 94 -1.16 -5.18 8.37
CA THR A 94 0.20 -5.13 8.91
C THR A 94 1.22 -5.74 7.95
N PHE A 95 2.51 -5.49 8.22
CA PHE A 95 3.59 -6.16 7.50
C PHE A 95 3.54 -7.69 7.63
N SER A 96 3.03 -8.20 8.76
CA SER A 96 2.84 -9.63 8.96
C SER A 96 1.77 -10.19 8.02
N ASP A 97 0.66 -9.46 7.82
CA ASP A 97 -0.39 -9.85 6.86
C ASP A 97 0.16 -9.86 5.43
N ALA A 98 0.97 -8.86 5.06
CA ALA A 98 1.63 -8.81 3.76
C ALA A 98 2.58 -10.02 3.53
N LEU A 99 3.34 -10.41 4.55
CA LEU A 99 4.19 -11.61 4.47
C LEU A 99 3.37 -12.91 4.43
N GLU A 100 2.27 -12.99 5.17
CA GLU A 100 1.38 -14.15 5.15
C GLU A 100 0.78 -14.35 3.75
N ILE A 101 0.34 -13.28 3.09
CA ILE A 101 -0.13 -13.32 1.69
C ILE A 101 0.97 -13.87 0.76
N ILE A 102 2.18 -13.35 0.87
CA ILE A 102 3.31 -13.81 0.03
C ILE A 102 3.58 -15.32 0.21
N ARG A 103 3.47 -15.81 1.45
CA ARG A 103 3.64 -17.24 1.79
C ARG A 103 2.45 -18.08 1.33
N LYS A 104 1.22 -17.59 1.52
CA LYS A 104 -0.04 -18.23 1.08
C LYS A 104 0.03 -18.59 -0.41
N TYR A 105 0.58 -17.69 -1.22
CA TYR A 105 0.71 -17.90 -2.67
C TYR A 105 2.02 -18.59 -3.08
N GLY A 106 2.94 -18.87 -2.15
CA GLY A 106 4.22 -19.52 -2.46
C GLY A 106 5.08 -18.71 -3.44
N ILE A 107 5.04 -17.38 -3.36
CA ILE A 107 5.69 -16.46 -4.30
C ILE A 107 6.91 -15.75 -3.73
N GLU A 108 7.30 -16.01 -2.48
CA GLU A 108 8.40 -15.31 -1.81
C GLU A 108 9.70 -15.30 -2.64
N GLU A 109 10.09 -16.45 -3.18
CA GLU A 109 11.31 -16.59 -4.00
C GLU A 109 11.22 -15.95 -5.40
N LYS A 110 10.00 -15.60 -5.84
CA LYS A 110 9.77 -14.94 -7.14
C LYS A 110 9.81 -13.42 -7.02
N LEU A 111 9.67 -12.88 -5.81
CA LEU A 111 9.65 -11.45 -5.57
C LEU A 111 11.08 -10.86 -5.58
N PRO A 112 11.22 -9.57 -5.89
CA PRO A 112 12.47 -8.85 -5.68
C PRO A 112 12.96 -8.96 -4.22
N GLU A 113 14.25 -9.21 -4.02
CA GLU A 113 14.82 -9.47 -2.69
C GLU A 113 14.60 -8.30 -1.71
N ASN A 114 14.78 -7.07 -2.18
CA ASN A 114 14.54 -5.84 -1.44
C ASN A 114 13.10 -5.69 -0.94
N VAL A 115 12.10 -6.19 -1.69
CA VAL A 115 10.69 -6.20 -1.29
C VAL A 115 10.49 -7.14 -0.10
N VAL A 116 11.00 -8.37 -0.21
CA VAL A 116 10.87 -9.38 0.84
C VAL A 116 11.63 -8.94 2.10
N GLU A 117 12.84 -8.40 1.95
CA GLU A 117 13.63 -7.86 3.06
C GLU A 117 12.89 -6.73 3.77
N LEU A 118 12.34 -5.77 3.02
CA LEU A 118 11.60 -4.64 3.61
C LEU A 118 10.41 -5.14 4.43
N LEU A 119 9.60 -6.05 3.88
CA LEU A 119 8.44 -6.59 4.61
C LEU A 119 8.87 -7.35 5.87
N LYS A 120 9.98 -8.10 5.82
CA LYS A 120 10.57 -8.76 7.00
C LYS A 120 11.06 -7.76 8.06
N LEU A 121 11.67 -6.65 7.65
CA LEU A 121 12.09 -5.59 8.57
C LEU A 121 10.87 -4.92 9.22
N GLY A 122 9.82 -4.67 8.46
CA GLY A 122 8.57 -4.10 8.95
C GLY A 122 7.86 -5.02 9.94
N ALA A 123 7.78 -6.32 9.65
CA ALA A 123 7.19 -7.31 10.55
C ALA A 123 8.00 -7.47 11.86
N LYS A 124 9.29 -7.14 11.84
CA LYS A 124 10.16 -7.08 13.04
C LYS A 124 10.06 -5.74 13.79
N GLY A 125 9.30 -4.77 13.29
CA GLY A 125 9.19 -3.43 13.87
C GLY A 125 10.46 -2.57 13.70
N ILE A 126 11.36 -2.93 12.80
CA ILE A 126 12.61 -2.17 12.54
C ILE A 126 12.30 -0.92 11.71
N ILE A 127 11.27 -0.99 10.88
CA ILE A 127 10.73 0.13 10.12
C ILE A 127 9.24 0.26 10.43
N GLU A 128 8.74 1.49 10.42
CA GLU A 128 7.31 1.79 10.36
C GLU A 128 6.78 1.66 8.95
#